data_AF-A0A829QMI7-F1
#
_entry.id   AF-A0A829QMI7-F1
#
_cell.length_a   1.000
_cell.length_b   1.000
_cell.length_c   1.000
_cell.angle_alpha   90.00
_cell.angle_beta   90.00
_cell.angle_gamma   90.00
#
_symmetry.space_group_name_H-M   'P 1'
#
loop_
_entity.id
_entity.type
_entity.pdbx_description
1 polymer ?
#
loop_
_entity_poly.entity_id
_entity_poly.type
_entity_poly.pdbx_seq_one_letter_code
_entity_poly.pdbx_strand_id
1 'polypeptide(L)'
;MSAQDLPVELRRALSEVARTPRLLVASDYDGTIAPLVNNPDHARPHPESTTALRALAGLPSTTSALISGRALRDLATLSRLPSEVHLVGSHGSEFDAGFVHAIDGDAKALLKTIATKLSAIAAEYPGVAIELKPASVALHVRNASEEDADAALRQALSVANGWGAQVTEGKKVLEFAVIPTDKGQALDILRHQEGATAAVFFGDDVTDEKAFKRLHGPDVGVKVGDGETLAGYRIPDTESVGTALAFLLEERRTWLLGGHATPIERLTMLANSRTIALVTPTGDVTWMCHPEPDSAAVFAHLLGGPEAGHFTIGPRAIRATAGPEIHRQHNDRRNTLGQSASNRLPGP
;
A
#
# COMPACT_ATOMS: atom_id res chain seq x y z
N MET A 1 -8.49 -18.68 -2.50
CA MET A 1 -7.87 -18.80 -1.16
C MET A 1 -8.68 -18.04 -0.11
N SER A 2 -8.41 -18.23 1.18
CA SER A 2 -9.01 -17.48 2.29
C SER A 2 -7.97 -16.58 2.97
N ALA A 3 -8.40 -15.54 3.69
CA ALA A 3 -7.47 -14.68 4.45
C ALA A 3 -6.60 -15.45 5.46
N GLN A 4 -7.05 -16.63 5.92
CA GLN A 4 -6.27 -17.49 6.83
C GLN A 4 -5.01 -18.09 6.18
N ASP A 5 -4.98 -18.14 4.85
CA ASP A 5 -3.87 -18.69 4.06
C ASP A 5 -2.72 -17.68 3.91
N LEU A 6 -2.95 -16.39 4.19
CA LEU A 6 -1.90 -15.37 4.20
C LEU A 6 -0.93 -15.60 5.38
N PRO A 7 0.36 -15.24 5.24
CA PRO A 7 1.29 -15.24 6.36
C PRO A 7 0.76 -14.38 7.53
N VAL A 8 0.90 -14.88 8.77
CA VAL A 8 0.43 -14.19 9.99
C VAL A 8 1.01 -12.77 10.08
N GLU A 9 2.31 -12.62 9.79
CA GLU A 9 2.97 -11.32 9.86
C GLU A 9 2.48 -10.34 8.80
N LEU A 10 2.13 -10.83 7.60
CA LEU A 10 1.53 -9.99 6.56
C LEU A 10 0.14 -9.52 6.99
N ARG A 11 -0.70 -10.42 7.53
CA ARG A 11 -2.02 -10.03 8.06
C ARG A 11 -1.89 -8.95 9.13
N ARG A 12 -0.93 -9.10 10.05
CA ARG A 12 -0.67 -8.12 11.09
C ARG A 12 -0.30 -6.75 10.49
N ALA A 13 0.65 -6.74 9.57
CA ALA A 13 1.09 -5.51 8.89
C ALA A 13 -0.05 -4.82 8.14
N LEU A 14 -0.86 -5.60 7.40
CA LEU A 14 -2.05 -5.09 6.70
C LEU A 14 -3.10 -4.54 7.67
N SER A 15 -3.30 -5.17 8.83
CA SER A 15 -4.22 -4.68 9.87
C SER A 15 -3.72 -3.38 10.50
N GLU A 16 -2.42 -3.24 10.71
CA GLU A 16 -1.80 -2.04 11.28
C GLU A 16 -1.85 -0.86 10.29
N VAL A 17 -1.46 -1.08 9.02
CA VAL A 17 -1.47 -0.03 7.98
C VAL A 17 -2.89 0.40 7.61
N ALA A 18 -3.87 -0.49 7.70
CA ALA A 18 -5.29 -0.19 7.49
C ALA A 18 -5.85 0.89 8.43
N ARG A 19 -5.18 1.15 9.57
CA ARG A 19 -5.63 2.11 10.60
C ARG A 19 -4.97 3.49 10.46
N THR A 20 -4.21 3.70 9.41
CA THR A 20 -3.53 4.98 9.15
C THR A 20 -4.53 6.04 8.66
N PRO A 21 -4.35 7.34 8.96
CA PRO A 21 -5.33 8.35 8.58
C PRO A 21 -5.67 8.40 7.08
N ARG A 22 -4.66 8.40 6.21
CA ARG A 22 -4.77 8.41 4.75
C ARG A 22 -3.94 7.29 4.15
N LEU A 23 -4.58 6.35 3.45
CA LEU A 23 -3.95 5.14 2.95
C LEU A 23 -3.88 5.14 1.42
N LEU A 24 -2.70 4.91 0.86
CA LEU A 24 -2.51 4.62 -0.56
C LEU A 24 -2.32 3.11 -0.75
N VAL A 25 -3.16 2.47 -1.55
CA VAL A 25 -3.02 1.06 -1.94
C VAL A 25 -2.65 1.00 -3.41
N ALA A 26 -1.39 0.67 -3.71
CA ALA A 26 -0.87 0.59 -5.06
C ALA A 26 -0.46 -0.85 -5.40
N SER A 27 -0.55 -1.19 -6.68
CA SER A 27 -0.16 -2.52 -7.17
C SER A 27 0.40 -2.42 -8.57
N ASP A 28 1.37 -3.27 -8.90
CA ASP A 28 1.66 -3.59 -10.29
C ASP A 28 0.53 -4.42 -10.91
N TYR A 29 0.52 -4.48 -12.24
CA TYR A 29 -0.45 -5.17 -13.05
C TYR A 29 -0.01 -6.59 -13.43
N ASP A 30 0.97 -6.71 -14.32
CA ASP A 30 1.45 -7.99 -14.85
C ASP A 30 2.22 -8.74 -13.78
N GLY A 31 2.04 -10.05 -13.66
CA GLY A 31 2.72 -10.86 -12.64
C GLY A 31 2.27 -10.60 -11.19
N THR A 32 1.45 -9.57 -10.97
CA THR A 32 0.92 -9.18 -9.65
C THR A 32 -0.59 -9.39 -9.56
N ILE A 33 -1.43 -8.51 -10.12
CA ILE A 33 -2.90 -8.73 -10.11
C ILE A 33 -3.39 -9.53 -11.32
N ALA A 34 -2.61 -9.58 -12.40
CA ALA A 34 -2.86 -10.36 -13.59
C ALA A 34 -1.73 -11.38 -13.79
N PRO A 35 -2.01 -12.66 -14.03
CA PRO A 35 -0.96 -13.66 -14.26
C PRO A 35 -0.18 -13.34 -15.55
N LEU A 36 1.11 -13.67 -15.54
CA LEU A 36 1.94 -13.62 -16.75
C LEU A 36 1.43 -14.67 -17.75
N VAL A 37 1.15 -14.22 -18.97
CA VAL A 37 0.66 -15.05 -20.07
C VAL A 37 1.48 -14.80 -21.34
N ASN A 38 1.48 -15.76 -22.26
CA ASN A 38 2.27 -15.68 -23.49
C ASN A 38 1.88 -14.50 -24.39
N ASN A 39 0.58 -14.15 -24.44
CA ASN A 39 0.10 -12.98 -25.15
C ASN A 39 -0.28 -11.89 -24.13
N PRO A 40 0.49 -10.78 -24.03
CA PRO A 40 0.20 -9.69 -23.11
C PRO A 40 -1.22 -9.12 -23.21
N ASP A 41 -1.87 -9.17 -24.38
CA ASP A 41 -3.24 -8.67 -24.57
C ASP A 41 -4.31 -9.53 -23.86
N HIS A 42 -3.91 -10.72 -23.40
CA HIS A 42 -4.77 -11.66 -22.69
C HIS A 42 -4.53 -11.68 -21.18
N ALA A 43 -3.58 -10.89 -20.67
CA ALA A 43 -3.32 -10.78 -19.23
C ALA A 43 -4.50 -10.06 -18.56
N ARG A 44 -5.47 -10.82 -18.05
CA ARG A 44 -6.65 -10.31 -17.34
C ARG A 44 -6.40 -10.37 -15.83
N PRO A 45 -6.78 -9.33 -15.08
CA PRO A 45 -6.59 -9.34 -13.64
C PRO A 45 -7.55 -10.34 -13.00
N HIS A 46 -7.15 -10.86 -11.84
CA HIS A 46 -8.05 -11.66 -11.02
C HIS A 46 -9.28 -10.83 -10.62
N PRO A 47 -10.51 -11.40 -10.69
CA PRO A 47 -11.73 -10.68 -10.32
C PRO A 47 -11.71 -10.17 -8.89
N GLU A 48 -11.09 -10.92 -7.97
CA GLU A 48 -10.98 -10.56 -6.55
C GLU A 48 -10.13 -9.30 -6.37
N SER A 49 -8.94 -9.23 -6.99
CA SER A 49 -8.08 -8.03 -6.96
C SER A 49 -8.79 -6.81 -7.54
N THR A 50 -9.49 -6.99 -8.66
CA THR A 50 -10.24 -5.91 -9.32
C THR A 50 -11.37 -5.39 -8.44
N THR A 51 -12.10 -6.30 -7.78
CA THR A 51 -13.20 -5.98 -6.87
C THR A 51 -12.68 -5.25 -5.63
N ALA A 52 -11.59 -5.74 -5.04
CA ALA A 52 -10.99 -5.16 -3.85
C ALA A 52 -10.42 -3.76 -4.11
N LEU A 53 -9.65 -3.56 -5.18
CA LEU A 53 -9.12 -2.23 -5.55
C LEU A 53 -10.25 -1.22 -5.82
N ARG A 54 -11.31 -1.65 -6.52
CA ARG A 54 -12.49 -0.80 -6.74
C ARG A 54 -13.16 -0.39 -5.42
N ALA A 55 -13.35 -1.35 -4.52
CA ALA A 55 -14.00 -1.08 -3.24
C ALA A 55 -13.12 -0.19 -2.33
N LEU A 56 -11.81 -0.42 -2.32
CA LEU A 56 -10.84 0.40 -1.58
C LEU A 56 -10.85 1.85 -2.08
N ALA A 57 -10.87 2.08 -3.39
CA ALA A 57 -10.99 3.42 -3.97
C ALA A 57 -12.29 4.15 -3.59
N GLY A 58 -13.35 3.40 -3.28
CA GLY A 58 -14.63 3.97 -2.82
C GLY A 58 -14.66 4.32 -1.32
N LEU A 59 -13.63 3.96 -0.54
CA LEU A 59 -13.60 4.24 0.89
C LEU A 59 -13.04 5.65 1.19
N PRO A 60 -13.59 6.35 2.20
CA PRO A 60 -13.03 7.62 2.65
C PRO A 60 -11.54 7.52 2.99
N SER A 61 -10.78 8.56 2.67
CA SER A 61 -9.35 8.67 2.96
C SER A 61 -8.53 7.46 2.50
N THR A 62 -8.95 6.81 1.42
CA THR A 62 -8.30 5.62 0.86
C THR A 62 -8.18 5.79 -0.64
N THR A 63 -6.96 5.76 -1.15
CA THR A 63 -6.66 5.86 -2.58
C THR A 63 -6.24 4.49 -3.07
N SER A 64 -6.70 4.07 -4.25
CA SER A 64 -6.15 2.89 -4.93
C SER A 64 -5.49 3.25 -6.25
N ALA A 65 -4.41 2.57 -6.61
CA ALA A 65 -3.68 2.81 -7.84
C ALA A 65 -3.15 1.52 -8.48
N LEU A 66 -3.07 1.51 -9.81
CA LEU A 66 -2.26 0.57 -10.58
C LEU A 66 -1.08 1.30 -11.19
N ILE A 67 0.13 0.76 -10.99
CA ILE A 67 1.37 1.32 -11.54
C ILE A 67 2.03 0.25 -12.40
N SER A 68 1.91 0.39 -13.72
CA SER A 68 2.35 -0.62 -14.68
C SER A 68 3.30 -0.07 -15.74
N GLY A 69 4.12 -0.94 -16.31
CA GLY A 69 4.90 -0.65 -17.51
C GLY A 69 4.07 -0.56 -18.80
N ARG A 70 2.82 -1.03 -18.80
CA ARG A 70 1.91 -0.98 -19.95
C ARG A 70 1.55 0.46 -20.31
N ALA A 71 1.31 0.73 -21.60
CA ALA A 71 0.72 2.00 -22.02
C ALA A 71 -0.62 2.21 -21.31
N LEU A 72 -0.94 3.45 -20.92
CA LEU A 72 -2.12 3.75 -20.09
C LEU A 72 -3.41 3.27 -20.74
N ARG A 73 -3.54 3.43 -22.06
CA ARG A 73 -4.70 2.98 -22.82
C ARG A 73 -4.92 1.46 -22.74
N ASP A 74 -3.84 0.69 -22.80
CA ASP A 74 -3.89 -0.77 -22.73
C ASP A 74 -4.20 -1.21 -21.30
N LEU A 75 -3.56 -0.57 -20.31
CA LEU A 75 -3.85 -0.80 -18.90
C LEU A 75 -5.32 -0.54 -18.58
N ALA A 76 -5.88 0.58 -19.03
CA ALA A 76 -7.29 0.91 -18.82
C ALA A 76 -8.23 -0.11 -19.49
N THR A 77 -7.92 -0.49 -20.74
CA THR A 77 -8.71 -1.47 -21.50
C THR A 77 -8.69 -2.86 -20.88
N LEU A 78 -7.53 -3.28 -20.35
CA LEU A 78 -7.36 -4.62 -19.80
C LEU A 78 -7.90 -4.75 -18.38
N SER A 79 -7.61 -3.77 -17.52
CA SER A 79 -8.01 -3.77 -16.11
C SER A 79 -9.50 -3.56 -15.92
N ARG A 80 -10.15 -2.76 -16.78
CA ARG A 80 -11.58 -2.38 -16.65
C ARG A 80 -11.93 -1.83 -15.25
N LEU A 81 -10.96 -1.20 -14.61
CA LEU A 81 -11.16 -0.49 -13.35
C LEU A 81 -11.85 0.85 -13.62
N PRO A 82 -12.65 1.33 -12.67
CA PRO A 82 -13.33 2.60 -12.83
C PRO A 82 -12.36 3.76 -12.53
N SER A 83 -12.75 4.99 -12.87
CA SER A 83 -11.90 6.19 -12.80
C SER A 83 -11.44 6.55 -11.38
N GLU A 84 -12.07 6.00 -10.34
CA GLU A 84 -11.67 6.18 -8.95
C GLU A 84 -10.35 5.46 -8.62
N VAL A 85 -9.94 4.47 -9.43
CA VAL A 85 -8.62 3.84 -9.29
C VAL A 85 -7.64 4.56 -10.20
N HIS A 86 -6.58 5.14 -9.64
CA HIS A 86 -5.56 5.80 -10.43
C HIS A 86 -4.83 4.80 -11.31
N LEU A 87 -4.80 5.05 -12.61
CA LEU A 87 -4.03 4.26 -13.54
C LEU A 87 -2.77 5.01 -13.91
N VAL A 88 -1.63 4.35 -13.73
CA VAL A 88 -0.31 4.86 -14.08
C VAL A 88 0.34 3.89 -15.05
N GLY A 89 0.50 4.35 -16.29
CA GLY A 89 1.10 3.59 -17.39
C GLY A 89 2.57 3.97 -17.62
N SER A 90 3.21 3.20 -18.49
CA SER A 90 4.58 3.40 -18.97
C SER A 90 5.58 3.64 -17.83
N HIS A 91 5.44 2.84 -16.76
CA HIS A 91 6.24 2.87 -15.54
C HIS A 91 6.26 4.22 -14.80
N GLY A 92 5.15 4.96 -14.83
CA GLY A 92 5.08 6.24 -14.12
C GLY A 92 4.99 7.48 -15.00
N SER A 93 5.13 7.34 -16.32
CA SER A 93 5.14 8.50 -17.22
C SER A 93 3.76 8.92 -17.71
N GLU A 94 2.75 8.06 -17.60
CA GLU A 94 1.37 8.35 -18.01
C GLU A 94 0.43 8.17 -16.82
N PHE A 95 -0.49 9.11 -16.62
CA PHE A 95 -1.52 9.04 -15.58
C PHE A 95 -2.89 9.27 -16.23
N ASP A 96 -3.94 8.65 -15.69
CA ASP A 96 -5.32 8.87 -16.12
C ASP A 96 -5.77 10.35 -15.97
N ALA A 97 -6.84 10.68 -16.71
CA ALA A 97 -7.44 11.97 -16.95
C ALA A 97 -7.66 12.82 -15.68
N GLY A 98 -6.60 13.51 -15.29
CA GLY A 98 -6.55 14.42 -14.16
C GLY A 98 -5.13 14.84 -13.79
N PHE A 99 -4.15 13.97 -14.04
CA PHE A 99 -2.77 14.20 -13.59
C PHE A 99 -1.73 13.79 -14.61
N VAL A 100 -1.88 14.21 -15.86
CA VAL A 100 -0.80 14.08 -16.83
C VAL A 100 0.35 14.99 -16.35
N HIS A 101 1.40 14.42 -15.75
CA HIS A 101 2.73 14.94 -16.05
C HIS A 101 2.91 14.72 -17.54
N ALA A 102 2.39 15.66 -18.33
CA ALA A 102 2.58 15.65 -19.76
C ALA A 102 4.07 15.53 -19.95
N ILE A 103 4.48 14.54 -20.75
CA ILE A 103 5.82 14.52 -21.34
C ILE A 103 6.10 15.96 -21.72
N ASP A 104 7.07 16.57 -21.04
CA ASP A 104 7.34 17.98 -21.19
C ASP A 104 7.77 18.26 -22.64
N GLY A 105 7.82 19.53 -23.02
CA GLY A 105 8.17 19.91 -24.40
C GLY A 105 9.49 19.28 -24.86
N ASP A 106 10.45 19.15 -23.95
CA ASP A 106 11.77 18.63 -24.20
C ASP A 106 11.76 17.11 -24.41
N ALA A 107 11.06 16.36 -23.55
CA ALA A 107 10.92 14.92 -23.68
C ALA A 107 10.10 14.54 -24.94
N LYS A 108 9.11 15.32 -25.35
CA LYS A 108 8.41 15.12 -26.65
C LYS A 108 9.34 15.36 -27.84
N ALA A 109 10.15 16.41 -27.78
CA ALA A 109 11.14 16.71 -28.82
C ALA A 109 12.21 15.61 -28.91
N LEU A 110 12.65 15.10 -27.77
CA LEU A 110 13.57 13.98 -27.69
C LEU A 110 12.94 12.71 -28.26
N LEU A 111 11.71 12.36 -27.89
CA LEU A 111 11.01 11.17 -28.39
C LEU A 111 10.90 11.20 -29.92
N LYS A 112 10.56 12.36 -30.49
CA LYS A 112 10.51 12.57 -31.95
C LYS A 112 11.89 12.39 -32.59
N THR A 113 12.95 12.85 -31.93
CA THR A 113 14.33 12.71 -32.40
C THR A 113 14.74 11.25 -32.42
N ILE A 114 14.49 10.52 -31.33
CA ILE A 114 14.76 9.08 -31.21
C ILE A 114 13.99 8.29 -32.26
N ALA A 115 12.67 8.52 -32.38
CA ALA A 115 11.83 7.87 -33.38
C ALA A 115 12.38 8.06 -34.80
N THR A 116 12.74 9.29 -35.16
CA THR A 116 13.29 9.61 -36.49
C THR A 116 14.60 8.87 -36.75
N LYS A 117 15.51 8.85 -35.76
CA LYS A 117 16.82 8.19 -35.89
C LYS A 117 16.70 6.67 -35.95
N LEU A 118 15.86 6.07 -35.11
CA LEU A 118 15.62 4.62 -35.13
C LEU A 118 14.85 4.17 -36.38
N SER A 119 13.92 4.99 -36.91
CA SER A 119 13.29 4.71 -38.21
C SER A 119 14.30 4.67 -39.35
N ALA A 120 15.29 5.57 -39.36
CA ALA A 120 16.33 5.57 -40.37
C ALA A 120 17.17 4.28 -40.30
N ILE A 121 17.56 3.86 -39.08
CA ILE A 121 18.28 2.60 -38.85
C ILE A 121 17.42 1.40 -39.30
N ALA A 122 16.15 1.34 -38.89
CA ALA A 122 15.27 0.24 -39.27
C ALA A 122 15.07 0.13 -40.80
N ALA A 123 15.17 1.23 -41.54
CA ALA A 123 15.08 1.22 -42.99
C ALA A 123 16.36 0.69 -43.68
N GLU A 124 17.52 0.72 -43.01
CA GLU A 124 18.80 0.20 -43.54
C GLU A 124 18.88 -1.33 -43.46
N TYR A 125 18.19 -1.94 -42.49
CA TYR A 125 18.33 -3.37 -42.16
C TYR A 125 17.00 -4.12 -42.34
N PRO A 126 16.90 -5.05 -43.31
CA PRO A 126 15.70 -5.87 -43.50
C PRO A 126 15.30 -6.66 -42.26
N GLY A 127 14.01 -6.62 -41.91
CA GLY A 127 13.47 -7.35 -40.75
C GLY A 127 13.61 -6.63 -39.40
N VAL A 128 14.18 -5.43 -39.38
CA VAL A 128 14.19 -4.53 -38.22
C VAL A 128 12.93 -3.66 -38.23
N ALA A 129 12.30 -3.47 -37.07
CA ALA A 129 11.10 -2.66 -36.92
C ALA A 129 11.19 -1.75 -35.70
N ILE A 130 10.46 -0.64 -35.73
CA ILE A 130 10.29 0.21 -34.54
C ILE A 130 8.87 0.09 -33.99
N GLU A 131 8.76 0.22 -32.68
CA GLU A 131 7.49 0.36 -31.96
C GLU A 131 7.52 1.69 -31.20
N LEU A 132 6.54 2.55 -31.48
CA LEU A 132 6.37 3.81 -30.77
C LEU A 132 5.46 3.59 -29.56
N LYS A 133 6.01 3.79 -28.37
CA LYS A 133 5.27 3.89 -27.12
C LYS A 133 5.19 5.37 -26.72
N PRO A 134 4.28 5.78 -25.83
CA PRO A 134 4.07 7.21 -25.65
C PRO A 134 5.28 7.92 -25.00
N ALA A 135 6.11 7.24 -24.21
CA ALA A 135 7.34 7.78 -23.60
C ALA A 135 8.64 7.04 -23.97
N SER A 136 8.59 6.11 -24.93
CA SER A 136 9.77 5.37 -25.39
C SER A 136 9.64 4.90 -26.83
N VAL A 137 10.76 4.54 -27.44
CA VAL A 137 10.79 3.88 -28.76
C VAL A 137 11.56 2.57 -28.63
N ALA A 138 10.97 1.47 -29.08
CA ALA A 138 11.63 0.18 -29.11
C ALA A 138 12.09 -0.17 -30.53
N LEU A 139 13.30 -0.71 -30.67
CA LEU A 139 13.87 -1.23 -31.90
C LEU A 139 13.89 -2.76 -31.83
N HIS A 140 13.01 -3.41 -32.57
CA HIS A 140 12.87 -4.86 -32.64
C HIS A 140 13.71 -5.44 -33.77
N VAL A 141 14.54 -6.44 -33.47
CA VAL A 141 15.41 -7.11 -34.45
C VAL A 141 15.09 -8.61 -34.60
N ARG A 142 13.92 -9.04 -34.13
CA ARG A 142 13.53 -10.46 -34.10
C ARG A 142 13.44 -11.11 -35.48
N ASN A 143 13.08 -10.33 -36.50
CA ASN A 143 12.86 -10.84 -37.86
C ASN A 143 14.03 -10.52 -38.81
N ALA A 144 15.09 -9.90 -38.30
CA ALA A 144 16.30 -9.61 -39.05
C ALA A 144 17.25 -10.82 -39.06
N SER A 145 18.17 -10.87 -40.03
CA SER A 145 19.29 -11.82 -39.99
C SER A 145 20.18 -11.53 -38.76
N GLU A 146 20.98 -12.49 -38.29
CA GLU A 146 21.87 -12.24 -37.14
C GLU A 146 22.86 -11.10 -37.41
N GLU A 147 23.40 -11.03 -38.61
CA GLU A 147 24.32 -9.96 -39.03
C GLU A 147 23.65 -8.59 -39.01
N ASP A 148 22.45 -8.49 -39.60
CA ASP A 148 21.66 -7.25 -39.64
C ASP A 148 21.18 -6.83 -38.25
N ALA A 149 20.76 -7.79 -37.43
CA ALA A 149 20.35 -7.55 -36.05
C ALA A 149 21.51 -6.94 -35.24
N ASP A 150 22.69 -7.56 -35.28
CA ASP A 150 23.86 -7.07 -34.54
C ASP A 150 24.36 -5.72 -35.07
N ALA A 151 24.25 -5.47 -36.38
CA ALA A 151 24.56 -4.18 -36.98
C ALA A 151 23.58 -3.08 -36.53
N ALA A 152 22.28 -3.34 -36.61
CA ALA A 152 21.24 -2.40 -36.20
C ALA A 152 21.32 -2.05 -34.71
N LEU A 153 21.52 -3.05 -33.83
CA LEU A 153 21.66 -2.84 -32.39
C LEU A 153 22.89 -1.98 -32.06
N ARG A 154 24.05 -2.28 -32.65
CA ARG A 154 25.28 -1.49 -32.44
C ARG A 154 25.13 -0.06 -32.93
N GLN A 155 24.51 0.14 -34.09
CA GLN A 155 24.27 1.47 -34.63
C GLN A 155 23.31 2.27 -33.75
N ALA A 156 22.23 1.64 -33.26
CA ALA A 156 21.28 2.25 -32.34
C ALA A 156 21.95 2.70 -31.02
N LEU A 157 22.78 1.86 -30.42
CA LEU A 157 23.54 2.20 -29.21
C LEU A 157 24.54 3.34 -29.47
N SER A 158 25.20 3.34 -30.63
CA SER A 158 26.15 4.38 -31.02
C SER A 158 25.47 5.75 -31.13
N VAL A 159 24.32 5.84 -31.81
CA VAL A 159 23.59 7.11 -31.97
C VAL A 159 22.87 7.56 -30.71
N ALA A 160 22.56 6.63 -29.80
CA ALA A 160 21.93 6.96 -28.52
C ALA A 160 22.85 7.67 -27.55
N ASN A 161 24.16 7.58 -27.79
CA ASN A 161 25.17 8.22 -26.95
C ASN A 161 25.01 9.76 -27.04
N GLY A 162 24.45 10.36 -25.99
CA GLY A 162 24.17 11.80 -25.91
C GLY A 162 22.68 12.18 -25.92
N TRP A 163 21.76 11.24 -26.06
CA TRP A 163 20.31 11.54 -25.98
C TRP A 163 19.82 11.80 -24.55
N GLY A 164 20.53 11.32 -23.52
CA GLY A 164 20.04 11.34 -22.15
C GLY A 164 18.84 10.41 -21.92
N ALA A 165 18.52 9.54 -22.89
CA ALA A 165 17.47 8.53 -22.80
C ALA A 165 17.97 7.32 -21.98
N GLN A 166 17.07 6.72 -21.20
CA GLN A 166 17.34 5.45 -20.53
C GLN A 166 17.23 4.32 -21.56
N VAL A 167 18.29 3.54 -21.72
CA VAL A 167 18.34 2.39 -22.63
C VAL A 167 18.15 1.10 -21.84
N THR A 168 17.19 0.28 -22.27
CA THR A 168 16.93 -1.05 -21.72
C THR A 168 17.15 -2.10 -22.80
N GLU A 169 17.99 -3.10 -22.51
CA GLU A 169 18.28 -4.21 -23.42
C GLU A 169 17.36 -5.40 -23.13
N GLY A 170 16.64 -5.88 -24.15
CA GLY A 170 15.78 -7.06 -24.09
C GLY A 170 16.19 -8.13 -25.11
N LYS A 171 15.53 -9.30 -25.06
CA LYS A 171 15.78 -10.38 -26.03
C LYS A 171 15.36 -9.90 -27.44
N LYS A 172 16.34 -9.61 -28.30
CA LYS A 172 16.14 -9.11 -29.68
C LYS A 172 15.40 -7.76 -29.75
N VAL A 173 15.58 -6.89 -28.75
CA VAL A 173 15.00 -5.54 -28.71
C VAL A 173 15.86 -4.57 -27.89
N LEU A 174 15.95 -3.31 -28.32
CA LEU A 174 16.43 -2.18 -27.50
C LEU A 174 15.31 -1.19 -27.28
N GLU A 175 15.07 -0.76 -26.05
CA GLU A 175 14.09 0.26 -25.72
C GLU A 175 14.77 1.54 -25.23
N PHE A 176 14.38 2.68 -25.80
CA PHE A 176 14.92 4.01 -25.49
C PHE A 176 13.81 4.88 -24.87
N ALA A 177 13.84 5.07 -23.56
CA ALA A 177 12.85 5.86 -22.83
C ALA A 177 13.33 7.30 -22.59
N VAL A 178 12.47 8.28 -22.87
CA VAL A 178 12.77 9.72 -22.70
C VAL A 178 12.43 10.25 -21.32
N ILE A 179 11.62 9.51 -20.58
CA ILE A 179 11.34 9.74 -19.17
C ILE A 179 11.87 8.52 -18.43
N PRO A 180 12.67 8.70 -17.36
CA PRO A 180 13.09 7.57 -16.55
C PRO A 180 11.87 6.83 -16.00
N THR A 181 11.81 5.54 -16.31
CA THR A 181 10.75 4.63 -15.88
C THR A 181 11.01 4.21 -14.44
N ASP A 182 10.36 4.88 -13.49
CA ASP A 182 10.51 4.63 -12.06
C ASP A 182 9.13 4.51 -11.38
N LYS A 183 8.68 3.26 -11.18
CA LYS A 183 7.48 2.94 -10.39
C LYS A 183 7.56 3.54 -8.98
N GLY A 184 8.76 3.68 -8.42
CA GLY A 184 8.97 4.35 -7.14
C GLY A 184 8.71 5.85 -7.21
N GLN A 185 9.09 6.54 -8.28
CA GLN A 185 8.74 7.95 -8.46
C GLN A 185 7.23 8.13 -8.63
N ALA A 186 6.57 7.24 -9.38
CA ALA A 186 5.11 7.26 -9.51
C ALA A 186 4.42 7.09 -8.15
N LEU A 187 4.91 6.17 -7.32
CA LEU A 187 4.42 5.97 -5.97
C LEU A 187 4.61 7.20 -5.09
N ASP A 188 5.78 7.86 -5.15
CA ASP A 188 6.07 9.10 -4.41
C ASP A 188 5.14 10.26 -4.83
N ILE A 189 4.89 10.40 -6.14
CA ILE A 189 3.97 11.41 -6.69
C ILE A 189 2.56 11.20 -6.16
N LEU A 190 2.02 9.97 -6.28
CA LEU A 190 0.68 9.64 -5.79
C LEU A 190 0.59 9.84 -4.27
N ARG A 191 1.60 9.40 -3.51
CA ARG A 191 1.65 9.61 -2.06
C ARG A 191 1.56 11.09 -1.70
N HIS A 192 2.33 11.94 -2.37
CA HIS A 192 2.38 13.36 -2.07
C HIS A 192 1.05 14.05 -2.41
N GLN A 193 0.49 13.78 -3.59
CA GLN A 193 -0.78 14.35 -4.05
C GLN A 193 -1.93 13.98 -3.12
N GLU A 194 -2.00 12.70 -2.76
CA GLU A 194 -3.05 12.16 -1.90
C GLU A 194 -2.74 12.33 -0.42
N GLY A 195 -1.67 13.06 -0.07
CA GLY A 195 -1.21 13.27 1.31
C GLY A 195 -1.22 11.98 2.14
N ALA A 196 -0.87 10.86 1.53
CA ALA A 196 -1.00 9.55 2.13
C ALA A 196 0.00 9.40 3.28
N THR A 197 -0.51 9.02 4.44
CA THR A 197 0.29 8.79 5.65
C THR A 197 0.98 7.43 5.65
N ALA A 198 0.48 6.49 4.86
CA ALA A 198 1.09 5.19 4.61
C ALA A 198 0.72 4.68 3.22
N ALA A 199 1.53 3.78 2.68
CA ALA A 199 1.28 3.09 1.43
C ALA A 199 1.44 1.57 1.57
N VAL A 200 0.63 0.84 0.81
CA VAL A 200 0.80 -0.59 0.54
C VAL A 200 1.17 -0.73 -0.94
N PHE A 201 2.22 -1.47 -1.26
CA PHE A 201 2.62 -1.74 -2.63
C PHE A 201 2.79 -3.25 -2.88
N PHE A 202 2.14 -3.77 -3.92
CA PHE A 202 2.31 -5.14 -4.42
C PHE A 202 3.05 -5.13 -5.75
N GLY A 203 4.06 -6.00 -5.90
CA GLY A 203 4.85 -6.11 -7.13
C GLY A 203 5.55 -7.46 -7.24
N ASP A 204 5.90 -7.90 -8.45
CA ASP A 204 6.52 -9.20 -8.73
C ASP A 204 7.89 -9.11 -9.40
N ASP A 205 8.25 -7.97 -9.99
CA ASP A 205 9.43 -7.90 -10.86
C ASP A 205 10.57 -7.02 -10.31
N VAL A 206 11.66 -6.96 -11.06
CA VAL A 206 12.83 -6.14 -10.69
C VAL A 206 12.58 -4.63 -10.80
N THR A 207 11.55 -4.21 -11.53
CA THR A 207 11.17 -2.80 -11.64
C THR A 207 10.42 -2.34 -10.39
N ASP A 208 9.69 -3.25 -9.75
CA ASP A 208 8.99 -3.02 -8.47
C ASP A 208 9.93 -2.79 -7.30
N GLU A 209 11.16 -3.30 -7.37
CA GLU A 209 12.19 -3.05 -6.36
C GLU A 209 12.50 -1.55 -6.18
N LYS A 210 12.32 -0.76 -7.25
CA LYS A 210 12.43 0.70 -7.15
C LYS A 210 11.31 1.30 -6.30
N ALA A 211 10.09 0.75 -6.37
CA ALA A 211 8.97 1.15 -5.52
C ALA A 211 9.17 0.70 -4.08
N PHE A 212 9.60 -0.55 -3.85
CA PHE A 212 9.91 -1.04 -2.51
C PHE A 212 10.99 -0.20 -1.81
N LYS A 213 12.00 0.25 -2.54
CA LYS A 213 13.05 1.15 -2.01
C LYS A 213 12.52 2.50 -1.50
N ARG A 214 11.35 2.96 -1.99
CA ARG A 214 10.71 4.20 -1.53
C ARG A 214 9.86 4.03 -0.28
N LEU A 215 9.47 2.80 0.05
CA LEU A 215 8.63 2.52 1.21
C LEU A 215 9.41 2.78 2.50
N HIS A 216 8.73 3.38 3.48
CA HIS A 216 9.31 3.78 4.76
C HIS A 216 8.25 3.88 5.87
N GLY A 217 8.67 3.86 7.13
CA GLY A 217 7.73 4.03 8.26
C GLY A 217 6.69 2.89 8.32
N PRO A 218 5.38 3.17 8.41
CA PRO A 218 4.33 2.15 8.52
C PRO A 218 3.94 1.50 7.18
N ASP A 219 4.67 1.80 6.10
CA ASP A 219 4.38 1.26 4.77
C ASP A 219 4.57 -0.26 4.70
N VAL A 220 3.83 -0.89 3.78
CA VAL A 220 3.87 -2.35 3.57
C VAL A 220 4.22 -2.66 2.12
N GLY A 221 5.40 -3.24 1.90
CA GLY A 221 5.81 -3.78 0.60
C GLY A 221 5.60 -5.28 0.55
N VAL A 222 4.93 -5.77 -0.49
CA VAL A 222 4.63 -7.20 -0.67
C VAL A 222 5.15 -7.69 -2.03
N LYS A 223 6.14 -8.58 -2.01
CA LYS A 223 6.65 -9.27 -3.20
C LYS A 223 5.73 -10.43 -3.58
N VAL A 224 5.37 -10.53 -4.85
CA VAL A 224 4.63 -11.66 -5.43
C VAL A 224 5.61 -12.64 -6.06
N GLY A 225 5.47 -13.92 -5.76
CA GLY A 225 6.35 -14.97 -6.26
C GLY A 225 7.74 -14.96 -5.63
N ASP A 226 8.68 -15.69 -6.24
CA ASP A 226 10.04 -15.89 -5.75
C ASP A 226 11.00 -14.74 -6.11
N GLY A 227 12.27 -14.85 -5.70
CA GLY A 227 13.34 -13.91 -6.04
C GLY A 227 13.76 -12.98 -4.90
N GLU A 228 14.96 -12.42 -4.98
CA GLU A 228 15.45 -11.41 -4.02
C GLU A 228 14.56 -10.16 -4.06
N THR A 229 14.35 -9.52 -2.90
CA THR A 229 13.47 -8.35 -2.80
C THR A 229 13.79 -7.49 -1.58
N LEU A 230 13.52 -6.19 -1.71
CA LEU A 230 13.48 -5.22 -0.63
C LEU A 230 12.12 -5.16 0.08
N ALA A 231 11.09 -5.83 -0.46
CA ALA A 231 9.78 -5.94 0.19
C ALA A 231 9.89 -6.62 1.56
N GLY A 232 9.16 -6.09 2.56
CA GLY A 232 9.13 -6.68 3.90
C GLY A 232 8.35 -7.99 3.99
N TYR A 233 7.45 -8.25 3.03
CA TYR A 233 6.57 -9.40 3.02
C TYR A 233 6.52 -10.06 1.64
N ARG A 234 6.05 -11.30 1.60
CA ARG A 234 5.92 -12.09 0.37
C ARG A 234 4.65 -12.91 0.35
N ILE A 235 4.10 -13.09 -0.85
CA ILE A 235 3.01 -14.01 -1.16
C ILE A 235 3.37 -14.83 -2.41
N PRO A 236 2.86 -16.07 -2.54
CA PRO A 236 3.37 -17.01 -3.56
C PRO A 236 2.92 -16.68 -4.98
N ASP A 237 1.76 -16.06 -5.17
CA ASP A 237 1.14 -15.95 -6.49
C ASP A 237 0.15 -14.77 -6.59
N THR A 238 -0.36 -14.58 -7.81
CA THR A 238 -1.30 -13.52 -8.17
C THR A 238 -2.69 -13.70 -7.55
N GLU A 239 -3.11 -14.92 -7.22
CA GLU A 239 -4.39 -15.16 -6.52
C GLU A 239 -4.30 -14.67 -5.07
N SER A 240 -3.16 -14.89 -4.42
CA SER A 240 -2.87 -14.43 -3.07
C SER A 240 -2.92 -12.90 -2.95
N VAL A 241 -2.64 -12.17 -4.03
CA VAL A 241 -2.78 -10.70 -4.09
C VAL A 241 -4.23 -10.29 -3.90
N GLY A 242 -5.16 -10.99 -4.58
CA GLY A 242 -6.60 -10.77 -4.42
C GLY A 242 -7.04 -10.98 -2.98
N THR A 243 -6.61 -12.09 -2.37
CA THR A 243 -6.89 -12.40 -0.96
C THR A 243 -6.32 -11.34 0.00
N ALA A 244 -5.10 -10.85 -0.25
CA ALA A 244 -4.47 -9.80 0.56
C ALA A 244 -5.18 -8.45 0.45
N LEU A 245 -5.58 -8.06 -0.77
CA LEU A 245 -6.35 -6.83 -1.02
C LEU A 245 -7.75 -6.91 -0.39
N ALA A 246 -8.42 -8.06 -0.49
CA ALA A 246 -9.72 -8.28 0.15
C ALA A 246 -9.62 -8.22 1.69
N PHE A 247 -8.58 -8.82 2.27
CA PHE A 247 -8.31 -8.71 3.70
C PHE A 247 -8.07 -7.25 4.13
N LEU A 248 -7.22 -6.52 3.40
CA LEU A 248 -6.95 -5.10 3.66
C LEU A 248 -8.22 -4.24 3.56
N LEU A 249 -9.08 -4.51 2.57
CA LEU A 249 -10.37 -3.84 2.43
C LEU A 249 -11.25 -4.00 3.67
N GLU A 250 -11.39 -5.22 4.18
CA GLU A 250 -12.21 -5.49 5.35
C GLU A 250 -11.64 -4.85 6.62
N GLU A 251 -10.32 -4.89 6.84
CA GLU A 251 -9.68 -4.20 7.95
C GLU A 251 -9.86 -2.67 7.86
N ARG A 252 -9.65 -2.09 6.67
CA ARG A 252 -9.82 -0.66 6.43
C ARG A 252 -11.26 -0.21 6.65
N ARG A 253 -12.23 -0.98 6.14
CA ARG A 253 -13.66 -0.73 6.31
C ARG A 253 -14.07 -0.84 7.76
N THR A 254 -13.59 -1.87 8.47
CA THR A 254 -13.84 -2.07 9.89
C THR A 254 -13.32 -0.88 10.70
N TRP A 255 -12.10 -0.41 10.42
CA TRP A 255 -11.56 0.76 11.09
C TRP A 255 -12.36 2.04 10.81
N LEU A 256 -12.69 2.31 9.53
CA LEU A 256 -13.45 3.51 9.12
C LEU A 256 -14.88 3.54 9.70
N LEU A 257 -15.52 2.38 9.84
CA LEU A 257 -16.85 2.27 10.44
C LEU A 257 -16.82 2.25 11.97
N GLY A 258 -15.66 2.47 12.58
CA GLY A 258 -15.51 2.43 14.03
C GLY A 258 -15.73 1.03 14.59
N GLY A 259 -15.39 -0.03 13.87
CA GLY A 259 -15.50 -1.42 14.33
C GLY A 259 -14.68 -1.75 15.58
N HIS A 260 -13.73 -0.88 15.95
CA HIS A 260 -13.05 -0.91 17.25
C HIS A 260 -13.70 -0.01 18.31
N ALA A 261 -14.54 0.95 17.91
CA ALA A 261 -15.36 1.71 18.83
C ALA A 261 -16.52 0.84 19.29
N THR A 262 -16.81 0.88 20.59
CA THR A 262 -18.02 0.25 21.11
C THR A 262 -19.23 1.02 20.56
N PRO A 263 -20.18 0.36 19.87
CA PRO A 263 -21.40 1.02 19.42
C PRO A 263 -22.11 1.70 20.60
N ILE A 264 -22.72 2.87 20.36
CA ILE A 264 -23.32 3.66 21.45
C ILE A 264 -24.35 2.87 22.26
N GLU A 265 -25.12 2.01 21.61
CA GLU A 265 -26.11 1.11 22.22
C GLU A 265 -25.51 0.03 23.15
N ARG A 266 -24.20 -0.22 23.01
CA ARG A 266 -23.45 -1.17 23.85
C ARG A 266 -22.63 -0.48 24.93
N LEU A 267 -22.58 0.85 24.94
CA LEU A 267 -21.97 1.60 26.03
C LEU A 267 -22.94 1.65 27.22
N THR A 268 -22.40 1.35 28.40
CA THR A 268 -23.10 1.59 29.66
C THR A 268 -22.64 2.92 30.25
N MET A 269 -23.58 3.81 30.53
CA MET A 269 -23.28 5.03 31.28
C MET A 269 -23.32 4.73 32.78
N LEU A 270 -22.20 4.92 33.46
CA LEU A 270 -22.14 4.95 34.92
C LEU A 270 -22.09 6.40 35.37
N ALA A 271 -23.05 6.81 36.18
CA ALA A 271 -23.09 8.17 36.71
C ALA A 271 -23.34 8.15 38.21
N ASN A 272 -22.74 9.10 38.91
CA ASN A 272 -23.28 9.61 40.16
C ASN A 272 -23.63 11.09 39.94
N SER A 273 -24.32 11.74 40.88
CA SER A 273 -24.72 13.15 40.74
C SER A 273 -23.56 14.16 40.57
N ARG A 274 -22.30 13.69 40.46
CA ARG A 274 -21.08 14.49 40.25
C ARG A 274 -20.26 14.06 39.04
N THR A 275 -20.27 12.81 38.61
CA THR A 275 -19.40 12.34 37.50
C THR A 275 -20.14 11.38 36.60
N ILE A 276 -19.69 11.31 35.35
CA ILE A 276 -20.22 10.42 34.32
C ILE A 276 -19.04 9.69 33.68
N ALA A 277 -19.21 8.39 33.49
CA ALA A 277 -18.29 7.52 32.80
C ALA A 277 -19.02 6.68 31.75
N LEU A 278 -18.37 6.42 30.62
CA LEU A 278 -18.84 5.47 29.61
C LEU A 278 -18.00 4.20 29.70
N VAL A 279 -18.70 3.06 29.74
CA VAL A 279 -18.11 1.74 29.95
C VAL A 279 -18.46 0.81 28.79
N THR A 280 -17.46 0.10 28.27
CA THR A 280 -17.64 -0.91 27.22
C THR A 280 -18.21 -2.22 27.79
N PRO A 281 -18.74 -3.13 26.95
CA PRO A 281 -19.18 -4.46 27.39
C PRO A 281 -18.08 -5.32 28.02
N THR A 282 -16.81 -5.02 27.75
CA THR A 282 -15.63 -5.68 28.32
C THR A 282 -15.21 -5.09 29.67
N GLY A 283 -15.87 -4.03 30.12
CA GLY A 283 -15.63 -3.37 31.40
C GLY A 283 -14.57 -2.26 31.34
N ASP A 284 -14.25 -1.75 30.15
CA ASP A 284 -13.32 -0.62 29.99
C ASP A 284 -14.05 0.70 30.17
N VAL A 285 -13.58 1.52 31.12
CA VAL A 285 -13.94 2.93 31.25
C VAL A 285 -13.19 3.71 30.18
N THR A 286 -13.88 4.04 29.09
CA THR A 286 -13.29 4.67 27.88
C THR A 286 -13.51 6.17 27.82
N TRP A 287 -14.40 6.70 28.65
CA TRP A 287 -14.61 8.12 28.87
C TRP A 287 -14.98 8.37 30.32
N MET A 288 -14.40 9.40 30.96
CA MET A 288 -14.80 9.82 32.32
C MET A 288 -14.45 11.27 32.58
N CYS A 289 -15.44 12.12 32.86
CA CYS A 289 -15.24 13.52 33.26
C CYS A 289 -15.18 13.64 34.79
N HIS A 290 -14.10 14.20 35.35
CA HIS A 290 -13.94 14.31 36.81
C HIS A 290 -13.23 15.62 37.19
N PRO A 291 -13.63 16.30 38.30
CA PRO A 291 -14.61 15.86 39.29
C PRO A 291 -16.08 16.09 38.93
N GLU A 292 -16.37 16.95 37.96
CA GLU A 292 -17.73 17.31 37.55
C GLU A 292 -18.03 16.78 36.12
N PRO A 293 -19.31 16.65 35.70
CA PRO A 293 -19.64 16.06 34.41
C PRO A 293 -19.15 16.89 33.21
N ASP A 294 -18.94 18.18 33.41
CA ASP A 294 -18.40 19.16 32.46
C ASP A 294 -16.88 19.39 32.61
N SER A 295 -16.22 18.66 33.51
CA SER A 295 -14.76 18.68 33.63
C SER A 295 -14.08 18.00 32.44
N ALA A 296 -12.78 18.26 32.29
CA ALA A 296 -11.95 17.54 31.32
C ALA A 296 -11.99 16.02 31.57
N ALA A 297 -11.94 15.25 30.47
CA ALA A 297 -11.96 13.80 30.55
C ALA A 297 -10.60 13.27 31.06
N VAL A 298 -10.65 12.41 32.07
CA VAL A 298 -9.48 11.68 32.61
C VAL A 298 -9.07 10.54 31.69
N PHE A 299 -10.05 9.92 31.03
CA PHE A 299 -9.86 8.93 29.97
C PHE A 299 -10.61 9.40 28.74
N ALA A 300 -9.99 9.31 27.57
CA ALA A 300 -10.59 9.75 26.30
C ALA A 300 -10.40 8.71 25.18
N HIS A 301 -10.24 7.43 25.52
CA HIS A 301 -10.08 6.33 24.57
C HIS A 301 -11.14 6.31 23.47
N LEU A 302 -12.37 6.70 23.80
CA LEU A 302 -13.47 6.77 22.83
C LEU A 302 -13.14 7.66 21.61
N LEU A 303 -12.38 8.74 21.81
CA LEU A 303 -12.03 9.69 20.74
C LEU A 303 -10.55 9.63 20.33
N GLY A 304 -9.64 9.42 21.29
CA GLY A 304 -8.20 9.42 21.03
C GLY A 304 -7.56 8.04 20.96
N GLY A 305 -8.37 6.97 20.93
CA GLY A 305 -7.88 5.61 20.79
C GLY A 305 -6.94 5.17 21.92
N PRO A 306 -6.04 4.19 21.68
CA PRO A 306 -5.16 3.63 22.71
C PRO A 306 -4.32 4.66 23.46
N GLU A 307 -3.85 5.71 22.78
CA GLU A 307 -2.99 6.75 23.37
C GLU A 307 -3.74 7.63 24.39
N ALA A 308 -5.05 7.79 24.24
CA ALA A 308 -5.88 8.55 25.15
C ALA A 308 -6.29 7.79 26.43
N GLY A 309 -5.85 6.53 26.56
CA GLY A 309 -5.94 5.72 27.78
C GLY A 309 -7.36 5.31 28.19
N HIS A 310 -7.47 4.17 28.87
CA HIS A 310 -8.70 3.67 29.48
C HIS A 310 -8.39 3.01 30.82
N PHE A 311 -9.43 2.70 31.60
CA PHE A 311 -9.30 1.90 32.82
C PHE A 311 -10.21 0.67 32.76
N THR A 312 -9.64 -0.53 32.85
CA THR A 312 -10.40 -1.78 32.75
C THR A 312 -10.81 -2.35 34.10
N ILE A 313 -12.09 -2.64 34.26
CA ILE A 313 -12.66 -3.39 35.38
C ILE A 313 -13.19 -4.72 34.86
N GLY A 314 -12.64 -5.83 35.32
CA GLY A 314 -13.10 -7.16 34.88
C GLY A 314 -12.64 -8.29 35.79
N PRO A 315 -13.16 -9.51 35.59
CA PRO A 315 -12.79 -10.68 36.38
C PRO A 315 -11.29 -10.96 36.27
N ARG A 316 -10.63 -11.22 37.40
CA ARG A 316 -9.18 -11.46 37.46
C ARG A 316 -8.71 -12.60 36.54
N ALA A 317 -9.56 -13.58 36.26
CA ALA A 317 -9.26 -14.73 35.40
C ALA A 317 -9.17 -14.39 33.89
N ILE A 318 -9.75 -13.27 33.43
CA ILE A 318 -9.81 -12.91 32.01
C ILE A 318 -8.61 -12.03 31.59
N ARG A 319 -7.87 -11.46 32.55
CA ARG A 319 -6.76 -10.50 32.30
C ARG A 319 -5.47 -11.10 31.72
N ALA A 320 -5.32 -12.42 31.63
CA ALA A 320 -4.07 -13.08 31.24
C ALA A 320 -3.65 -12.87 29.76
N THR A 321 -4.45 -12.19 28.94
CA THR A 321 -4.18 -11.97 27.51
C THR A 321 -3.96 -10.50 27.12
N ALA A 322 -4.01 -9.54 28.06
CA ALA A 322 -3.96 -8.11 27.75
C ALA A 322 -2.78 -7.39 28.42
N GLY A 323 -1.64 -7.29 27.71
CA GLY A 323 -0.58 -6.28 27.90
C GLY A 323 0.13 -6.23 29.27
N PRO A 324 1.20 -5.42 29.40
CA PRO A 324 1.95 -5.32 30.65
C PRO A 324 1.14 -4.60 31.73
N GLU A 325 1.00 -5.26 32.89
CA GLU A 325 0.31 -4.71 34.07
C GLU A 325 1.08 -3.52 34.68
N ILE A 326 0.47 -2.34 34.71
CA ILE A 326 0.94 -1.23 35.54
C ILE A 326 0.17 -1.26 36.86
N HIS A 327 0.79 -1.82 37.91
CA HIS A 327 0.27 -1.75 39.27
C HIS A 327 0.50 -0.37 39.89
N ARG A 328 -0.55 0.46 39.99
CA ARG A 328 -0.55 1.62 40.91
C ARG A 328 -1.18 1.20 42.24
N GLN A 329 -0.36 1.05 43.28
CA GLN A 329 -0.85 0.98 44.66
C GLN A 329 -1.24 2.39 45.13
N HIS A 330 -2.51 2.57 45.48
CA HIS A 330 -2.95 3.77 46.19
C HIS A 330 -2.68 3.56 47.68
N ASN A 331 -1.68 4.27 48.22
CA ASN A 331 -1.35 4.21 49.64
C ASN A 331 -2.24 5.23 50.37
N ASP A 332 -3.32 4.75 50.98
CA ASP A 332 -4.30 5.59 51.66
C ASP A 332 -3.72 6.08 53.01
N ARG A 333 -2.94 7.15 52.97
CA ARG A 333 -2.42 7.83 54.18
C ARG A 333 -3.50 8.70 54.80
N ARG A 334 -4.52 8.09 55.40
CA ARG A 334 -5.40 8.73 56.40
C ARG A 334 -5.84 7.75 57.48
N ASN A 335 -4.92 7.45 58.40
CA ASN A 335 -5.20 7.36 59.85
C ASN A 335 -3.92 6.92 60.57
N THR A 336 -3.18 7.90 61.09
CA THR A 336 -2.25 7.67 62.20
C THR A 336 -2.76 8.46 63.39
N LEU A 337 -3.52 7.79 64.25
CA LEU A 337 -3.61 8.08 65.69
C LEU A 337 -4.04 6.79 66.40
N GLY A 338 -3.06 6.17 67.07
CA GLY A 338 -3.21 5.32 68.26
C GLY A 338 -4.13 4.10 68.20
N GLN A 339 -3.54 2.90 68.15
CA GLN A 339 -3.31 2.07 69.34
C GLN A 339 -2.75 0.71 68.95
N SER A 340 -1.66 0.37 69.64
CA SER A 340 -1.09 -0.97 69.73
C SER A 340 -2.09 -1.91 70.38
N ALA A 341 -2.45 -3.00 69.70
CA ALA A 341 -2.96 -4.20 70.34
C ALA A 341 -2.57 -5.43 69.50
N SER A 342 -1.40 -5.97 69.80
CA SER A 342 -1.04 -7.36 69.52
C SER A 342 -2.01 -8.25 70.29
N ASN A 343 -2.75 -9.11 69.59
CA ASN A 343 -3.25 -10.35 70.18
C ASN A 343 -2.98 -11.51 69.23
N ARG A 344 -1.83 -12.16 69.47
CA ARG A 344 -1.68 -13.60 69.24
C ARG A 344 -2.52 -14.31 70.30
N LEU A 345 -3.21 -15.38 69.93
CA LEU A 345 -3.44 -16.49 70.83
C LEU A 345 -2.89 -17.77 70.17
N PRO A 346 -2.19 -18.63 70.94
CA PRO A 346 -1.49 -19.80 70.43
C PRO A 346 -2.46 -21.00 70.29
N GLY A 347 -2.03 -21.98 69.48
CA GLY A 347 -2.63 -23.33 69.44
C GLY A 347 -2.62 -24.02 70.81
N PRO A 348 -3.30 -25.16 70.94
CA PRO A 348 -2.92 -26.37 70.19
C PRO A 348 -3.90 -26.84 69.12
#